data_AF-A0A9N9XXC1-F1
#
_entry.id   AF-A0A9N9XXC1-F1
#
_cell.length_a   1.000
_cell.length_b   1.000
_cell.length_c   1.000
_cell.angle_alpha   90.00
_cell.angle_beta   90.00
_cell.angle_gamma   90.00
#
_symmetry.space_group_name_H-M   'P 1'
#
loop_
_entity.id
_entity.type
_entity.pdbx_description
1 polymer ?
#
loop_
_entity_poly.entity_id
_entity_poly.type
_entity_poly.pdbx_seq_one_letter_code
_entity_poly.pdbx_strand_id
1 'polypeptide(L)'
;MPFFADGRNVLLRYRNFQLNRPSSYLLSSDEIAKTEEVADLLLQIYQTLAEMRYLDPLCINPGPHDLSHVQETMSSYRIDPAIIHLYSILPYVECGETAFFQGGQFADFRRTSDVEQGRDPFYGDPRYEAGFEEEDGPYMRPWVTPLPLMGNHQSVIIYDVRRHRIWIIDQEGWSSSDPALEGAESMPPVSLNHNAFEHLPSRPAPDVLKDINKWYRQLTILPGGGDDTGSEWDHYDMDLPSIYRNNGWPDRFDGDAFEIEQARKSRAVWAKYVAEEPLRKLAALQSWMEGFPREVQRAKESALKATSQEEKEAARLSQWKSEHAQQRTVKQLAPAREMADTFCPGGVCQRAEDLPLWEFEMVQSEYESKQTRLRELEEGGELSEKDHEFRQAQRDAIIYKRAYDLSKAACEKLSSDILEPHLALVWPREPDPNRIHDEINNMQQYVDDAREYLATVPGSAPNTRKTIELDIEHVEDMVVSRRLSLSHQT
;
A
#
# COMPACT_ATOMS: atom_id res chain seq x y z
N MET A 1 -11.48 5.70 -34.44
CA MET A 1 -10.37 5.91 -35.41
C MET A 1 -9.27 6.64 -34.67
N PRO A 2 -8.12 6.01 -34.35
CA PRO A 2 -7.04 6.74 -33.70
C PRO A 2 -6.12 7.37 -34.74
N PHE A 3 -5.82 8.65 -34.52
CA PHE A 3 -4.74 9.37 -35.19
C PHE A 3 -3.41 8.78 -34.73
N PHE A 4 -2.67 8.14 -35.64
CA PHE A 4 -1.25 7.89 -35.45
C PHE A 4 -0.52 9.23 -35.50
N ALA A 5 0.11 9.64 -34.39
CA ALA A 5 1.02 10.78 -34.37
C ALA A 5 2.30 10.40 -35.12
N ASP A 6 2.62 11.15 -36.17
CA ASP A 6 3.81 11.01 -37.01
C ASP A 6 5.06 11.42 -36.23
N GLY A 7 6.01 10.49 -36.02
CA GLY A 7 7.27 10.67 -35.29
C GLY A 7 8.20 11.76 -35.82
N ARG A 8 7.88 12.38 -36.96
CA ARG A 8 8.64 13.52 -37.53
C ARG A 8 8.46 14.84 -36.77
N ASN A 9 7.40 14.98 -35.97
CA ASN A 9 7.14 16.23 -35.22
C ASN A 9 7.98 16.36 -33.93
N VAL A 10 8.48 15.25 -33.37
CA VAL A 10 9.30 15.21 -32.15
C VAL A 10 10.72 15.75 -32.41
N LEU A 11 11.33 15.32 -33.52
CA LEU A 11 12.68 15.76 -33.94
C LEU A 11 12.77 17.27 -34.20
N LEU A 12 11.69 17.91 -34.67
CA LEU A 12 11.67 19.35 -34.95
C LEU A 12 11.53 20.21 -33.70
N ARG A 13 10.84 19.74 -32.66
CA ARG A 13 10.75 20.45 -31.37
C ARG A 13 12.04 20.34 -30.56
N TYR A 14 12.72 19.19 -30.60
CA TYR A 14 14.00 18.98 -29.91
C TYR A 14 15.12 19.88 -30.48
N ARG A 15 15.11 20.12 -31.80
CA ARG A 15 16.11 20.98 -32.48
C ARG A 15 16.08 22.44 -32.02
N ASN A 16 14.92 22.95 -31.63
CA ASN A 16 14.80 24.34 -31.14
C ASN A 16 15.17 24.48 -29.66
N PHE A 17 15.09 23.41 -28.86
CA PHE A 17 15.53 23.41 -27.45
C PHE A 17 17.06 23.31 -27.31
N GLN A 18 17.74 22.65 -28.25
CA GLN A 18 19.20 22.50 -28.23
C GLN A 18 20.00 23.78 -28.58
N LEU A 19 19.37 24.81 -29.15
CA LEU A 19 20.09 25.97 -29.70
C LEU A 19 20.66 26.95 -28.65
N ASN A 20 20.40 26.75 -27.35
CA ASN A 20 20.81 27.67 -26.29
C ASN A 20 21.69 27.05 -25.17
N ARG A 21 22.32 25.87 -25.36
CA ARG A 21 23.26 25.29 -24.36
C ARG A 21 24.71 25.19 -24.86
N PRO A 22 25.73 25.42 -24.00
CA PRO A 22 27.14 25.30 -24.38
C PRO A 22 27.51 23.89 -24.84
N SER A 23 28.39 23.83 -25.85
CA SER A 23 28.73 22.68 -26.71
C SER A 23 29.33 21.43 -26.02
N SER A 24 29.45 21.38 -24.69
CA SER A 24 30.03 20.25 -23.93
C SER A 24 29.01 19.21 -23.45
N TYR A 25 27.73 19.34 -23.80
CA TYR A 25 26.63 18.51 -23.31
C TYR A 25 25.66 18.05 -24.41
N LEU A 26 26.18 17.76 -25.61
CA LEU A 26 25.35 17.13 -26.66
C LEU A 26 25.36 15.63 -26.43
N LEU A 27 24.19 15.07 -26.10
CA LEU A 27 23.99 13.62 -26.04
C LEU A 27 24.33 12.99 -27.38
N SER A 28 24.99 11.84 -27.35
CA SER A 28 25.19 11.03 -28.55
C SER A 28 23.85 10.50 -29.08
N SER A 29 23.79 10.19 -30.37
CA SER A 29 22.61 9.56 -30.97
C SER A 29 22.26 8.23 -30.29
N ASP A 30 23.26 7.49 -29.80
CA ASP A 30 23.07 6.23 -29.09
C ASP A 30 22.44 6.43 -27.70
N GLU A 31 22.84 7.47 -26.96
CA GLU A 31 22.25 7.79 -25.65
C GLU A 31 20.79 8.26 -25.79
N ILE A 32 20.51 9.06 -26.83
CA ILE A 32 19.14 9.46 -27.17
C ILE A 32 18.30 8.22 -27.48
N ALA A 33 18.76 7.36 -28.39
CA ALA A 33 18.04 6.15 -28.76
C ALA A 33 17.76 5.22 -27.57
N LYS A 34 18.74 5.04 -26.66
CA LYS A 34 18.57 4.22 -25.45
C LYS A 34 17.53 4.79 -24.49
N THR A 35 17.50 6.11 -24.31
CA THR A 35 16.56 6.76 -23.39
C THR A 35 15.15 6.83 -23.98
N GLU A 36 15.03 7.08 -25.28
CA GLU A 36 13.77 6.96 -26.02
C GLU A 36 13.19 5.54 -25.96
N GLU A 37 14.01 4.49 -26.17
CA GLU A 37 13.53 3.10 -26.07
C GLU A 37 12.98 2.76 -24.68
N VAL A 38 13.65 3.21 -23.61
CA VAL A 38 13.18 3.00 -22.23
C VAL A 38 11.86 3.74 -21.98
N ALA A 39 11.76 5.01 -22.39
CA ALA A 39 10.55 5.81 -22.22
C ALA A 39 9.36 5.22 -23.00
N ASP A 40 9.59 4.78 -24.25
CA ASP A 40 8.57 4.15 -25.09
C ASP A 40 8.09 2.82 -24.50
N LEU A 41 8.99 2.01 -23.94
CA LEU A 41 8.63 0.74 -23.30
C LEU A 41 7.87 0.95 -21.99
N LEU A 42 8.25 1.93 -21.18
CA LEU A 42 7.47 2.31 -19.99
C LEU A 42 6.09 2.83 -20.35
N LEU A 43 5.98 3.65 -21.40
CA LEU A 43 4.68 4.14 -21.88
C LEU A 43 3.79 2.98 -22.33
N GLN A 44 4.34 1.96 -23.00
CA GLN A 44 3.60 0.75 -23.37
C GLN A 44 3.12 -0.04 -22.15
N ILE A 45 3.91 -0.11 -21.08
CA ILE A 45 3.48 -0.73 -19.82
C ILE A 45 2.31 0.06 -19.23
N TYR A 46 2.40 1.40 -19.15
CA TYR A 46 1.33 2.23 -18.58
C TYR A 46 0.04 2.16 -19.41
N GLN A 47 0.17 2.12 -20.74
CA GLN A 47 -0.98 1.88 -21.63
C GLN A 47 -1.62 0.52 -21.39
N THR A 48 -0.82 -0.52 -21.16
CA THR A 48 -1.34 -1.85 -20.82
C THR A 48 -2.06 -1.83 -19.47
N LEU A 49 -1.53 -1.11 -18.47
CA LEU A 49 -2.22 -0.90 -17.19
C LEU A 49 -3.55 -0.16 -17.36
N ALA A 50 -3.64 0.82 -18.26
CA ALA A 50 -4.90 1.48 -18.58
C ALA A 50 -5.89 0.55 -19.32
N GLU A 51 -5.39 -0.30 -20.23
CA GLU A 51 -6.19 -1.35 -20.87
C GLU A 51 -6.76 -2.34 -19.84
N MET A 52 -5.99 -2.64 -18.78
CA MET A 52 -6.40 -3.47 -17.65
C MET A 52 -7.41 -2.80 -16.70
N ARG A 53 -7.79 -1.53 -16.94
CA ARG A 53 -8.59 -0.68 -16.01
C ARG A 53 -7.88 -0.29 -14.71
N TYR A 54 -6.58 -0.54 -14.59
CA TYR A 54 -5.82 -0.14 -13.41
C TYR A 54 -5.53 1.37 -13.38
N LEU A 55 -5.25 1.96 -14.54
CA LEU A 55 -5.05 3.39 -14.70
C LEU A 55 -6.16 4.03 -15.54
N ASP A 56 -6.58 5.25 -15.18
CA ASP A 56 -7.32 6.09 -16.14
C ASP A 56 -6.34 6.52 -17.24
N PRO A 57 -6.62 6.21 -18.53
CA PRO A 57 -5.75 6.63 -19.63
C PRO A 57 -5.54 8.15 -19.70
N LEU A 58 -6.46 8.96 -19.16
CA LEU A 58 -6.31 10.41 -19.08
C LEU A 58 -5.31 10.87 -18.01
N CYS A 59 -4.96 10.01 -17.05
CA CYS A 59 -3.93 10.30 -16.05
C CYS A 59 -2.51 10.06 -16.58
N ILE A 60 -2.36 9.36 -17.71
CA ILE A 60 -1.06 9.06 -18.32
C ILE A 60 -0.63 10.25 -19.16
N ASN A 61 0.44 10.90 -18.73
CA ASN A 61 1.01 12.05 -19.41
C ASN A 61 2.33 11.66 -20.10
N PRO A 62 2.35 11.53 -21.43
CA PRO A 62 3.58 11.25 -22.17
C PRO A 62 4.46 12.50 -22.23
N GLY A 63 5.78 12.32 -22.32
CA GLY A 63 6.72 13.41 -22.56
C GLY A 63 6.55 14.10 -23.93
N PRO A 64 7.29 15.19 -24.19
CA PRO A 64 8.30 15.77 -23.30
C PRO A 64 7.74 16.74 -22.24
N HIS A 65 8.46 16.86 -21.13
CA HIS A 65 8.10 17.66 -19.95
C HIS A 65 9.07 18.81 -19.72
N ASP A 66 8.57 19.88 -19.08
CA ASP A 66 9.42 20.96 -18.57
C ASP A 66 10.03 20.57 -17.21
N LEU A 67 11.36 20.66 -17.12
CA LEU A 67 12.14 20.36 -15.92
C LEU A 67 12.83 21.59 -15.34
N SER A 68 12.47 22.79 -15.79
CA SER A 68 13.16 24.04 -15.42
C SER A 68 13.17 24.27 -13.91
N HIS A 69 12.10 23.89 -13.21
CA HIS A 69 11.96 24.08 -11.76
C HIS A 69 12.75 23.08 -10.90
N VAL A 70 13.12 21.91 -11.44
CA VAL A 70 13.97 20.92 -10.76
C VAL A 70 15.43 20.97 -11.20
N GLN A 71 15.79 21.93 -12.05
CA GLN A 71 17.14 22.04 -12.62
C GLN A 71 18.21 22.26 -11.54
N GLU A 72 17.91 23.05 -10.50
CA GLU A 72 18.84 23.27 -9.39
C GLU A 72 19.11 21.98 -8.61
N THR A 73 18.06 21.22 -8.28
CA THR A 73 18.15 19.91 -7.64
C THR A 73 18.93 18.91 -8.49
N MET A 74 18.65 18.81 -9.79
CA MET A 74 19.43 17.93 -10.68
C MET A 74 20.90 18.33 -10.75
N SER A 75 21.20 19.63 -10.66
CA SER A 75 22.57 20.14 -10.67
C SER A 75 23.30 19.84 -9.36
N SER A 76 22.64 19.94 -8.20
CA SER A 76 23.25 19.63 -6.89
C SER A 76 23.66 18.17 -6.79
N TYR A 77 22.83 17.24 -7.30
CA TYR A 77 23.16 15.81 -7.39
C TYR A 77 24.00 15.42 -8.60
N ARG A 78 24.39 16.40 -9.44
CA ARG A 78 25.22 16.21 -10.63
C ARG A 78 24.64 15.18 -11.61
N ILE A 79 23.33 15.14 -11.77
CA ILE A 79 22.64 14.15 -12.60
C ILE A 79 23.18 14.17 -14.04
N ASP A 80 23.46 12.99 -14.58
CA ASP A 80 24.03 12.84 -15.91
C ASP A 80 23.06 13.38 -16.98
N PRO A 81 23.54 14.11 -18.01
CA PRO A 81 22.67 14.67 -19.06
C PRO A 81 21.74 13.65 -19.72
N ALA A 82 22.14 12.38 -19.83
CA ALA A 82 21.30 11.34 -20.43
C ALA A 82 20.12 11.00 -19.51
N ILE A 83 20.32 11.03 -18.19
CA ILE A 83 19.25 10.87 -17.20
C ILE A 83 18.32 12.10 -17.20
N ILE A 84 18.87 13.31 -17.30
CA ILE A 84 18.06 14.53 -17.43
C ILE A 84 17.17 14.46 -18.69
N HIS A 85 17.72 13.97 -19.81
CA HIS A 85 16.92 13.73 -21.00
C HIS A 85 15.86 12.67 -20.78
N LEU A 86 16.20 11.54 -20.15
CA LEU A 86 15.22 10.50 -19.81
C LEU A 86 14.07 11.07 -18.98
N TYR A 87 14.35 11.80 -17.89
CA TYR A 87 13.34 12.47 -17.07
C TYR A 87 12.43 13.40 -17.88
N SER A 88 12.98 14.06 -18.91
CA SER A 88 12.17 14.95 -19.75
C SER A 88 11.21 14.19 -20.65
N ILE A 89 11.39 12.89 -20.89
CA ILE A 89 10.55 12.11 -21.82
C ILE A 89 9.80 10.95 -21.16
N LEU A 90 10.14 10.58 -19.92
CA LEU A 90 9.44 9.53 -19.17
C LEU A 90 7.94 9.84 -19.04
N PRO A 91 7.05 8.85 -19.23
CA PRO A 91 5.65 9.03 -18.89
C PRO A 91 5.48 9.11 -17.36
N TYR A 92 4.53 9.92 -16.89
CA TYR A 92 4.10 9.93 -15.49
C TYR A 92 2.59 9.76 -15.38
N VAL A 93 2.13 9.41 -14.18
CA VAL A 93 0.72 9.26 -13.81
C VAL A 93 0.35 10.42 -12.87
N GLU A 94 -0.61 11.24 -13.26
CA GLU A 94 -1.01 12.43 -12.49
C GLU A 94 -2.07 12.14 -11.42
N CYS A 95 -2.83 11.05 -11.62
CA CYS A 95 -3.98 10.71 -10.81
C CYS A 95 -4.27 9.20 -10.79
N GLY A 96 -5.06 8.76 -9.81
CA GLY A 96 -5.45 7.36 -9.65
C GLY A 96 -4.54 6.61 -8.69
N GLU A 97 -4.31 5.34 -9.01
CA GLU A 97 -3.46 4.43 -8.22
C GLU A 97 -2.00 4.92 -8.17
N THR A 98 -1.38 4.80 -7.01
CA THR A 98 0.03 5.20 -6.79
C THR A 98 0.99 4.04 -6.95
N ALA A 99 0.53 2.82 -6.67
CA ALA A 99 1.34 1.62 -6.74
C ALA A 99 1.63 1.22 -8.18
N PHE A 100 2.83 0.70 -8.40
CA PHE A 100 3.35 0.16 -9.63
C PHE A 100 3.97 -1.20 -9.35
N PHE A 101 4.48 -1.83 -10.41
CA PHE A 101 5.14 -3.13 -10.42
C PHE A 101 5.81 -3.54 -9.10
N GLN A 102 5.35 -4.67 -8.53
CA GLN A 102 5.86 -5.25 -7.28
C GLN A 102 5.92 -4.24 -6.13
N GLY A 103 4.86 -3.44 -5.97
CA GLY A 103 4.69 -2.51 -4.86
C GLY A 103 5.55 -1.24 -4.92
N GLY A 104 6.30 -1.01 -6.01
CA GLY A 104 6.91 0.29 -6.29
C GLY A 104 5.85 1.39 -6.47
N GLN A 105 6.26 2.64 -6.67
CA GLN A 105 5.35 3.77 -6.92
C GLN A 105 5.68 4.47 -8.25
N PHE A 106 4.67 5.00 -8.94
CA PHE A 106 4.90 5.80 -10.13
C PHE A 106 5.76 7.04 -9.81
N ALA A 107 6.84 7.24 -10.56
CA ALA A 107 7.73 8.39 -10.38
C ALA A 107 7.29 9.59 -11.22
N ASP A 108 7.40 10.80 -10.66
CA ASP A 108 7.26 12.06 -11.39
C ASP A 108 8.49 12.94 -11.12
N PHE A 109 9.55 12.74 -11.90
CA PHE A 109 10.82 13.49 -11.76
C PHE A 109 10.74 14.98 -12.12
N ARG A 110 9.55 15.49 -12.42
CA ARG A 110 9.30 16.94 -12.34
C ARG A 110 9.21 17.38 -10.89
N ARG A 111 9.06 16.51 -9.90
CA ARG A 111 8.98 16.90 -8.48
C ARG A 111 10.36 16.83 -7.86
N THR A 112 10.72 17.86 -7.09
CA THR A 112 12.00 17.91 -6.37
C THR A 112 12.16 16.69 -5.45
N SER A 113 11.09 16.32 -4.74
CA SER A 113 11.04 15.16 -3.85
C SER A 113 11.42 13.86 -4.55
N ASP A 114 10.94 13.65 -5.77
CA ASP A 114 11.13 12.41 -6.52
C ASP A 114 12.56 12.33 -7.06
N VAL A 115 13.14 13.47 -7.45
CA VAL A 115 14.56 13.55 -7.82
C VAL A 115 15.45 13.24 -6.62
N GLU A 116 15.11 13.78 -5.44
CA GLU A 116 15.84 13.56 -4.18
C GLU A 116 15.73 12.10 -3.72
N GLN A 117 14.50 11.57 -3.60
CA GLN A 117 14.25 10.17 -3.25
C GLN A 117 14.92 9.22 -4.25
N GLY A 118 14.96 9.57 -5.54
CA GLY A 118 15.64 8.77 -6.55
C GLY A 118 17.16 8.65 -6.36
N ARG A 119 17.76 9.42 -5.43
CA ARG A 119 19.18 9.29 -5.04
C ARG A 119 19.40 8.35 -3.88
N ASP A 120 18.38 8.14 -3.07
CA ASP A 120 18.34 7.16 -1.99
C ASP A 120 17.04 6.34 -2.05
N PRO A 121 16.85 5.52 -3.11
CA PRO A 121 15.60 4.81 -3.33
C PRO A 121 15.25 3.83 -2.22
N PHE A 122 16.20 3.37 -1.40
CA PHE A 122 15.98 2.38 -0.34
C PHE A 122 15.96 2.97 1.08
N TYR A 123 15.97 4.29 1.25
CA TYR A 123 16.09 4.97 2.54
C TYR A 123 17.31 4.52 3.36
N GLY A 124 18.44 4.31 2.67
CA GLY A 124 19.70 3.90 3.29
C GLY A 124 20.45 5.04 4.00
N ASP A 125 19.99 6.29 3.84
CA ASP A 125 20.60 7.51 4.39
C ASP A 125 22.10 7.61 4.09
N PRO A 126 22.50 7.62 2.79
CA PRO A 126 23.91 7.61 2.42
C PRO A 126 24.59 8.94 2.80
N ARG A 127 25.86 8.83 3.20
CA ARG A 127 26.71 9.99 3.46
C ARG A 127 27.18 10.60 2.14
N TYR A 128 26.45 11.60 1.64
CA TYR A 128 26.75 12.26 0.36
C TYR A 128 28.12 12.95 0.26
N GLU A 129 28.76 13.22 1.40
CA GLU A 129 30.13 13.75 1.46
C GLU A 129 31.21 12.66 1.30
N ALA A 130 30.86 11.40 1.52
CA ALA A 130 31.74 10.25 1.38
C ALA A 130 31.88 9.83 -0.10
N GLY A 131 32.99 9.16 -0.41
CA GLY A 131 33.18 8.52 -1.70
C GLY A 131 32.17 7.39 -1.94
N PHE A 132 31.80 7.17 -3.20
CA PHE A 132 30.87 6.11 -3.61
C PHE A 132 31.27 4.67 -3.20
N GLU A 133 32.54 4.45 -2.87
CA GLU A 133 33.09 3.14 -2.47
C GLU A 133 33.29 3.02 -0.94
N GLU A 134 32.95 4.06 -0.18
CA GLU A 134 33.06 4.07 1.28
C GLU A 134 31.86 3.40 1.94
N GLU A 135 32.02 2.94 3.19
CA GLU A 135 31.10 2.06 3.92
C GLU A 135 29.62 2.49 3.84
N ASP A 136 29.33 3.80 3.85
CA ASP A 136 27.97 4.36 3.69
C ASP A 136 27.91 5.44 2.60
N GLY A 137 28.74 5.32 1.55
CA GLY A 137 28.75 6.26 0.45
C GLY A 137 27.44 6.25 -0.35
N PRO A 138 27.20 7.26 -1.21
CA PRO A 138 26.12 7.19 -2.19
C PRO A 138 26.27 5.95 -3.06
N TYR A 139 25.16 5.36 -3.50
CA TYR A 139 25.18 4.17 -4.34
C TYR A 139 24.55 4.42 -5.70
N MET A 140 23.59 5.35 -5.77
CA MET A 140 23.10 5.86 -7.04
C MET A 140 24.18 6.72 -7.69
N ARG A 141 24.87 6.18 -8.71
CA ARG A 141 25.81 6.96 -9.55
C ARG A 141 25.03 8.01 -10.37
N PRO A 142 25.65 9.12 -10.80
CA PRO A 142 24.96 10.18 -11.56
C PRO A 142 24.22 9.74 -12.83
N TRP A 143 24.67 8.64 -13.44
CA TRP A 143 24.11 8.03 -14.66
C TRP A 143 23.17 6.85 -14.38
N VAL A 144 22.76 6.68 -13.12
CA VAL A 144 21.84 5.64 -12.66
C VAL A 144 20.65 6.33 -12.02
N THR A 145 19.44 5.85 -12.32
CA THR A 145 18.19 6.36 -11.75
C THR A 145 17.18 5.22 -11.55
N PRO A 146 16.32 5.25 -10.53
CA PRO A 146 15.15 4.40 -10.52
C PRO A 146 14.14 4.82 -11.60
N LEU A 147 13.36 3.87 -12.11
CA LEU A 147 12.28 4.12 -13.06
C LEU A 147 10.94 4.38 -12.32
N PRO A 148 10.51 3.52 -11.38
CA PRO A 148 9.55 3.84 -10.33
C PRO A 148 10.27 4.17 -9.01
N LEU A 149 9.60 4.91 -8.13
CA LEU A 149 10.06 5.11 -6.75
C LEU A 149 9.75 3.89 -5.89
N MET A 150 10.32 3.83 -4.69
CA MET A 150 10.01 2.77 -3.75
C MET A 150 8.68 3.09 -3.03
N GLY A 151 7.79 2.10 -2.96
CA GLY A 151 6.64 2.13 -2.05
C GLY A 151 7.02 1.71 -0.63
N ASN A 152 6.09 1.14 0.13
CA ASN A 152 6.37 0.69 1.48
C ASN A 152 6.96 -0.73 1.51
N HIS A 153 8.29 -0.85 1.67
CA HIS A 153 9.01 -2.13 1.78
C HIS A 153 8.90 -3.05 0.56
N GLN A 154 9.21 -2.51 -0.63
CA GLN A 154 8.92 -3.17 -1.92
C GLN A 154 10.11 -3.16 -2.88
N SER A 155 9.87 -3.60 -4.12
CA SER A 155 10.90 -3.67 -5.17
C SER A 155 11.08 -2.35 -5.91
N VAL A 156 12.33 -2.04 -6.29
CA VAL A 156 12.69 -0.87 -7.09
C VAL A 156 13.36 -1.29 -8.40
N ILE A 157 12.92 -0.71 -9.51
CA ILE A 157 13.53 -0.92 -10.83
C ILE A 157 14.60 0.16 -11.06
N ILE A 158 15.87 -0.21 -11.03
CA ILE A 158 17.01 0.71 -11.22
C ILE A 158 17.56 0.60 -12.64
N TYR A 159 17.73 1.72 -13.33
CA TYR A 159 18.26 1.81 -14.68
C TYR A 159 19.64 2.49 -14.73
N ASP A 160 20.61 1.83 -15.35
CA ASP A 160 21.92 2.39 -15.72
C ASP A 160 21.93 2.75 -17.21
N VAL A 161 21.99 4.04 -17.54
CA VAL A 161 21.96 4.52 -18.93
C VAL A 161 23.23 4.19 -19.71
N ARG A 162 24.37 4.07 -19.04
CA ARG A 162 25.66 3.77 -19.69
C ARG A 162 25.71 2.32 -20.12
N ARG A 163 25.33 1.42 -19.21
CA ARG A 163 25.29 -0.03 -19.48
C ARG A 163 24.01 -0.45 -20.22
N HIS A 164 22.97 0.38 -20.18
CA HIS A 164 21.64 0.09 -20.71
C HIS A 164 21.05 -1.19 -20.10
N ARG A 165 21.09 -1.24 -18.76
CA ARG A 165 20.69 -2.41 -17.96
C ARG A 165 19.75 -2.00 -16.84
N ILE A 166 18.91 -2.94 -16.43
CA ILE A 166 17.99 -2.81 -15.32
C ILE A 166 18.30 -3.85 -14.24
N TRP A 167 18.19 -3.41 -12.98
CA TRP A 167 18.07 -4.24 -11.80
C TRP A 167 16.65 -4.09 -11.25
N ILE A 168 16.05 -5.17 -10.76
CA ILE A 168 14.84 -5.14 -9.94
C ILE A 168 15.26 -5.69 -8.58
N ILE A 169 15.21 -4.84 -7.55
CA ILE A 169 15.81 -5.12 -6.23
C ILE A 169 14.73 -5.01 -5.17
N ASP A 170 14.61 -6.05 -4.36
CA ASP A 170 13.76 -6.07 -3.17
C ASP A 170 14.46 -5.42 -1.97
N GLN A 171 13.79 -4.47 -1.30
CA GLN A 171 14.39 -3.72 -0.18
C GLN A 171 14.70 -4.64 1.02
N GLU A 172 13.78 -5.55 1.38
CA GLU A 172 13.91 -6.36 2.59
C GLU A 172 14.95 -7.48 2.44
N GLY A 173 14.93 -8.15 1.29
CA GLY A 173 15.82 -9.27 1.00
C GLY A 173 17.18 -8.85 0.44
N TRP A 174 17.33 -7.59 0.02
CA TRP A 174 18.53 -7.06 -0.65
C TRP A 174 19.03 -7.98 -1.76
N SER A 175 18.09 -8.45 -2.58
CA SER A 175 18.31 -9.43 -3.65
C SER A 175 17.48 -9.08 -4.88
N SER A 176 17.72 -9.77 -6.00
CA SER A 176 16.91 -9.50 -7.19
C SER A 176 15.53 -10.13 -7.06
N SER A 177 14.49 -9.32 -7.25
CA SER A 177 13.08 -9.73 -7.35
C SER A 177 12.60 -9.85 -8.79
N ASP A 178 13.51 -9.82 -9.77
CA ASP A 178 13.21 -10.03 -11.19
C ASP A 178 12.79 -11.50 -11.43
N PRO A 179 11.55 -11.77 -11.84
CA PRO A 179 11.07 -13.14 -12.10
C PRO A 179 11.92 -13.92 -13.10
N ALA A 180 12.58 -13.25 -14.07
CA ALA A 180 13.42 -13.92 -15.06
C ALA A 180 14.81 -14.31 -14.52
N LEU A 181 15.14 -13.87 -13.30
CA LEU A 181 16.40 -14.16 -12.61
C LEU A 181 16.18 -15.03 -11.37
N GLU A 182 15.03 -15.70 -11.24
CA GLU A 182 14.78 -16.62 -10.14
C GLU A 182 15.89 -17.69 -10.06
N GLY A 183 16.53 -17.78 -8.89
CA GLY A 183 17.67 -18.69 -8.66
C GLY A 183 19.02 -18.21 -9.20
N ALA A 184 19.11 -17.00 -9.77
CA ALA A 184 20.39 -16.40 -10.13
C ALA A 184 21.18 -16.04 -8.86
N GLU A 185 22.44 -16.45 -8.79
CA GLU A 185 23.31 -16.12 -7.66
C GLU A 185 23.83 -14.68 -7.78
N SER A 186 23.79 -13.93 -6.68
CA SER A 186 24.50 -12.66 -6.56
C SER A 186 26.00 -12.90 -6.53
N MET A 187 26.75 -11.99 -7.15
CA MET A 187 28.20 -11.97 -7.02
C MET A 187 28.58 -11.45 -5.61
N PRO A 188 29.78 -11.78 -5.09
CA PRO A 188 30.27 -11.15 -3.88
C PRO A 188 30.31 -9.62 -4.03
N PRO A 189 29.93 -8.84 -2.99
CA PRO A 189 30.06 -7.40 -3.01
C PRO A 189 31.49 -6.97 -3.36
N VAL A 190 31.61 -6.04 -4.30
CA VAL A 190 32.91 -5.54 -4.80
C VAL A 190 33.36 -4.27 -4.10
N SER A 191 32.52 -3.70 -3.23
CA SER A 191 32.72 -2.42 -2.55
C SER A 191 32.53 -2.59 -1.04
N LEU A 192 33.13 -1.69 -0.25
CA LEU A 192 32.82 -1.56 1.18
C LEU A 192 31.47 -0.89 1.40
N ASN A 193 30.98 -0.15 0.40
CA ASN A 193 29.67 0.48 0.44
C ASN A 193 28.58 -0.60 0.52
N HIS A 194 27.94 -0.71 1.68
CA HIS A 194 26.87 -1.69 1.89
C HIS A 194 25.66 -1.44 0.99
N ASN A 195 25.50 -0.21 0.48
CA ASN A 195 24.43 0.18 -0.41
C ASN A 195 24.73 -0.11 -1.91
N ALA A 196 25.95 -0.56 -2.26
CA ALA A 196 26.31 -0.84 -3.64
C ALA A 196 25.56 -2.08 -4.18
N PHE A 197 24.70 -1.90 -5.18
CA PHE A 197 23.86 -2.96 -5.73
C PHE A 197 24.45 -3.65 -6.97
N GLU A 198 25.59 -3.20 -7.49
CA GLU A 198 26.14 -3.67 -8.78
C GLU A 198 26.53 -5.16 -8.79
N HIS A 199 26.64 -5.77 -7.61
CA HIS A 199 26.91 -7.20 -7.43
C HIS A 199 25.65 -8.07 -7.60
N LEU A 200 24.45 -7.47 -7.54
CA LEU A 200 23.18 -8.13 -7.80
C LEU A 200 23.01 -8.39 -9.31
N PRO A 201 22.30 -9.47 -9.69
CA PRO A 201 22.10 -9.79 -11.09
C PRO A 201 21.20 -8.76 -11.78
N SER A 202 21.43 -8.55 -13.08
CA SER A 202 20.71 -7.57 -13.91
C SER A 202 20.48 -8.12 -15.31
N ARG A 203 19.67 -7.43 -16.13
CA ARG A 203 19.43 -7.76 -17.53
C ARG A 203 19.43 -6.51 -18.42
N PRO A 204 19.51 -6.65 -19.77
CA PRO A 204 19.32 -5.53 -20.68
C PRO A 204 17.98 -4.84 -20.44
N ALA A 205 17.98 -3.50 -20.41
CA ALA A 205 16.78 -2.73 -20.07
C ALA A 205 15.56 -3.04 -20.98
N PRO A 206 15.72 -3.18 -22.32
CA PRO A 206 14.58 -3.48 -23.18
C PRO A 206 13.95 -4.85 -22.91
N ASP A 207 14.74 -5.84 -22.53
CA ASP A 207 14.25 -7.20 -22.25
C ASP A 207 13.40 -7.19 -20.98
N VAL A 208 13.87 -6.51 -19.93
CA VAL A 208 13.13 -6.38 -18.66
C VAL A 208 11.78 -5.70 -18.88
N LEU A 209 11.75 -4.53 -19.54
CA LEU A 209 10.51 -3.78 -19.72
C LEU A 209 9.52 -4.51 -20.65
N LYS A 210 10.01 -5.21 -21.68
CA LYS A 210 9.15 -6.06 -22.53
C LYS A 210 8.57 -7.24 -21.75
N ASP A 211 9.35 -7.84 -20.87
CA ASP A 211 8.88 -8.93 -20.00
C ASP A 211 7.84 -8.44 -18.99
N ILE A 212 8.02 -7.27 -18.37
CA ILE A 212 7.01 -6.66 -17.50
C ILE A 212 5.67 -6.52 -18.23
N ASN A 213 5.70 -5.96 -19.42
CA ASN A 213 4.50 -5.81 -20.23
C ASN A 213 3.85 -7.17 -20.55
N LYS A 214 4.68 -8.15 -20.92
CA LYS A 214 4.24 -9.53 -21.17
C LYS A 214 3.63 -10.18 -19.93
N TRP A 215 4.18 -9.97 -18.75
CA TRP A 215 3.67 -10.53 -17.50
C TRP A 215 2.27 -10.00 -17.16
N TYR A 216 2.02 -8.71 -17.36
CA TYR A 216 0.67 -8.14 -17.24
C TYR A 216 -0.30 -8.75 -18.25
N ARG A 217 0.10 -8.87 -19.52
CA ARG A 217 -0.74 -9.52 -20.55
C ARG A 217 -1.02 -10.99 -20.25
N GLN A 218 -0.09 -11.69 -19.60
CA GLN A 218 -0.22 -13.10 -19.21
C GLN A 218 -0.90 -13.30 -17.84
N LEU A 219 -1.09 -12.21 -17.08
CA LEU A 219 -1.58 -12.22 -15.70
C LEU A 219 -0.69 -13.06 -14.76
N THR A 220 0.62 -13.14 -15.06
CA THR A 220 1.61 -13.73 -14.14
C THR A 220 2.02 -12.74 -13.07
N ILE A 221 1.90 -11.45 -13.37
CA ILE A 221 1.94 -10.35 -12.41
C ILE A 221 0.68 -9.53 -12.64
N LEU A 222 0.07 -9.10 -11.55
CA LEU A 222 -1.11 -8.24 -11.54
C LEU A 222 -0.70 -6.83 -11.13
N PRO A 223 -1.43 -5.81 -11.57
CA PRO A 223 -1.20 -4.46 -11.08
C PRO A 223 -1.57 -4.36 -9.59
N GLY A 224 -0.97 -3.38 -8.90
CA GLY A 224 -1.12 -3.21 -7.46
C GLY A 224 -0.15 -4.06 -6.63
N GLY A 225 -0.55 -4.41 -5.41
CA GLY A 225 0.22 -5.27 -4.50
C GLY A 225 1.16 -4.53 -3.54
N GLY A 226 1.06 -3.20 -3.48
CA GLY A 226 1.68 -2.38 -2.42
C GLY A 226 0.64 -1.90 -1.40
N ASP A 227 1.10 -1.37 -0.27
CA ASP A 227 0.22 -0.95 0.84
C ASP A 227 -0.75 0.20 0.49
N ASP A 228 -0.44 0.97 -0.55
CA ASP A 228 -1.27 2.07 -1.04
C ASP A 228 -2.27 1.64 -2.14
N THR A 229 -2.40 0.33 -2.38
CA THR A 229 -3.30 -0.21 -3.41
C THR A 229 -4.72 -0.40 -2.83
N GLY A 230 -5.75 -0.01 -3.60
CA GLY A 230 -7.15 -0.27 -3.22
C GLY A 230 -7.44 -1.76 -2.98
N SER A 231 -8.29 -2.07 -1.99
CA SER A 231 -8.67 -3.45 -1.63
C SER A 231 -9.24 -4.29 -2.78
N GLU A 232 -9.78 -3.64 -3.81
CA GLU A 232 -10.29 -4.22 -5.05
C GLU A 232 -9.19 -4.76 -5.97
N TRP A 233 -7.94 -4.37 -5.74
CA TRP A 233 -6.74 -4.81 -6.45
C TRP A 233 -5.88 -5.75 -5.60
N ASP A 234 -6.29 -6.01 -4.35
CA ASP A 234 -5.69 -7.04 -3.52
C ASP A 234 -6.08 -8.43 -4.06
N HIS A 235 -5.06 -9.21 -4.42
CA HIS A 235 -5.19 -10.52 -5.06
C HIS A 235 -4.97 -11.69 -4.10
N TYR A 236 -4.70 -11.46 -2.82
CA TYR A 236 -4.53 -12.56 -1.86
C TYR A 236 -5.85 -13.32 -1.62
N ASP A 237 -6.97 -12.60 -1.57
CA ASP A 237 -8.29 -13.18 -1.31
C ASP A 237 -9.20 -13.24 -2.55
N MET A 238 -8.80 -12.62 -3.66
CA MET A 238 -9.58 -12.54 -4.90
C MET A 238 -8.81 -13.12 -6.09
N ASP A 239 -9.42 -14.10 -6.78
CA ASP A 239 -8.88 -14.68 -8.02
C ASP A 239 -9.05 -13.72 -9.22
N LEU A 240 -8.37 -12.57 -9.13
CA LEU A 240 -8.36 -11.53 -10.15
C LEU A 240 -7.91 -12.05 -11.53
N PRO A 241 -6.94 -12.99 -11.66
CA PRO A 241 -6.59 -13.57 -12.96
C PRO A 241 -7.78 -14.25 -13.63
N SER A 242 -8.62 -14.98 -12.88
CA SER A 242 -9.82 -15.58 -13.45
C SER A 242 -10.86 -14.53 -13.84
N ILE A 243 -11.03 -13.46 -13.05
CA ILE A 243 -11.94 -12.34 -13.41
C ILE A 243 -11.51 -11.71 -14.73
N TYR A 244 -10.23 -11.40 -14.92
CA TYR A 244 -9.71 -10.88 -16.19
C TYR A 244 -9.98 -11.83 -17.37
N ARG A 245 -9.67 -13.12 -17.21
CA ARG A 245 -9.86 -14.12 -18.29
C ARG A 245 -11.32 -14.33 -18.64
N ASN A 246 -12.21 -14.38 -17.64
CA ASN A 246 -13.66 -14.50 -17.85
C ASN A 246 -14.23 -13.31 -18.63
N ASN A 247 -13.63 -12.13 -18.46
CA ASN A 247 -13.99 -10.92 -19.17
C ASN A 247 -13.16 -10.69 -20.45
N GLY A 248 -12.46 -11.70 -20.95
CA GLY A 248 -11.85 -11.70 -22.29
C GLY A 248 -10.44 -11.11 -22.39
N TRP A 249 -9.75 -10.87 -21.28
CA TRP A 249 -8.35 -10.42 -21.30
C TRP A 249 -7.41 -11.46 -21.96
N PRO A 250 -6.41 -11.04 -22.78
CA PRO A 250 -6.13 -9.66 -23.18
C PRO A 250 -6.76 -9.22 -24.50
N ASP A 251 -7.30 -10.14 -25.31
CA ASP A 251 -7.61 -9.85 -26.73
C ASP A 251 -9.05 -9.39 -27.00
N ARG A 252 -9.99 -9.69 -26.09
CA ARG A 252 -11.43 -9.36 -26.22
C ARG A 252 -11.97 -8.81 -24.91
N PHE A 253 -11.18 -7.97 -24.26
CA PHE A 253 -11.45 -7.53 -22.90
C PHE A 253 -12.68 -6.61 -22.84
N ASP A 254 -13.68 -7.01 -22.06
CA ASP A 254 -14.80 -6.17 -21.65
C ASP A 254 -14.48 -5.56 -20.29
N GLY A 255 -13.89 -4.37 -20.33
CA GLY A 255 -13.46 -3.68 -19.12
C GLY A 255 -14.61 -3.22 -18.22
N ASP A 256 -15.81 -3.01 -18.75
CA ASP A 256 -16.98 -2.65 -17.93
C ASP A 256 -17.49 -3.89 -17.19
N ALA A 257 -17.60 -5.02 -17.89
CA ALA A 257 -18.00 -6.29 -17.27
C ALA A 257 -16.98 -6.74 -16.20
N PHE A 258 -15.69 -6.55 -16.47
CA PHE A 258 -14.61 -6.77 -15.51
C PHE A 258 -14.81 -5.96 -14.22
N GLU A 259 -14.96 -4.63 -14.30
CA GLU A 259 -15.11 -3.77 -13.12
C GLU A 259 -16.36 -4.12 -12.32
N ILE A 260 -17.46 -4.51 -12.98
CA ILE A 260 -18.68 -4.97 -12.30
C ILE A 260 -18.43 -6.28 -11.54
N GLU A 261 -17.76 -7.25 -12.16
CA GLU A 261 -17.43 -8.53 -11.51
C GLU A 261 -16.43 -8.33 -10.37
N GLN A 262 -15.39 -7.52 -10.57
CA GLN A 262 -14.42 -7.13 -9.55
C GLN A 262 -15.10 -6.46 -8.35
N ALA A 263 -15.99 -5.48 -8.58
CA ALA A 263 -16.75 -4.83 -7.51
C ALA A 263 -17.54 -5.85 -6.67
N ARG A 264 -18.28 -6.76 -7.34
CA ARG A 264 -19.03 -7.82 -6.64
C ARG A 264 -18.11 -8.76 -5.85
N LYS A 265 -17.01 -9.20 -6.46
CA LYS A 265 -16.05 -10.12 -5.82
C LYS A 265 -15.32 -9.48 -4.65
N SER A 266 -14.86 -8.25 -4.79
CA SER A 266 -14.25 -7.46 -3.71
C SER A 266 -15.23 -7.33 -2.53
N ARG A 267 -16.49 -6.98 -2.79
CA ARG A 267 -17.50 -6.88 -1.72
C ARG A 267 -17.85 -8.24 -1.10
N ALA A 268 -17.84 -9.34 -1.85
CA ALA A 268 -18.01 -10.68 -1.30
C ALA A 268 -16.84 -11.10 -0.39
N VAL A 269 -15.59 -10.78 -0.77
CA VAL A 269 -14.41 -10.97 0.08
C VAL A 269 -14.53 -10.16 1.36
N TRP A 270 -14.90 -8.89 1.24
CA TRP A 270 -15.13 -8.04 2.42
C TRP A 270 -16.25 -8.58 3.31
N ALA A 271 -17.34 -9.10 2.71
CA ALA A 271 -18.42 -9.73 3.46
C ALA A 271 -17.90 -10.91 4.30
N LYS A 272 -17.09 -11.78 3.69
CA LYS A 272 -16.43 -12.90 4.37
C LYS A 272 -15.53 -12.41 5.49
N TYR A 273 -14.69 -11.40 5.22
CA TYR A 273 -13.85 -10.80 6.23
C TYR A 273 -14.70 -10.32 7.41
N VAL A 274 -15.73 -9.51 7.20
CA VAL A 274 -16.60 -9.02 8.29
C VAL A 274 -17.26 -10.18 9.05
N ALA A 275 -17.82 -11.16 8.36
CA ALA A 275 -18.46 -12.30 9.02
C ALA A 275 -17.52 -13.13 9.89
N GLU A 276 -16.22 -13.19 9.55
CA GLU A 276 -15.20 -13.91 10.31
C GLU A 276 -14.62 -13.11 11.49
N GLU A 277 -15.08 -11.87 11.76
CA GLU A 277 -14.60 -11.07 12.91
C GLU A 277 -14.69 -11.82 14.25
N PRO A 278 -15.78 -12.55 14.60
CA PRO A 278 -15.86 -13.28 15.86
C PRO A 278 -14.74 -14.32 16.03
N LEU A 279 -14.44 -15.05 14.95
CA LEU A 279 -13.36 -16.05 14.96
C LEU A 279 -11.98 -15.39 15.04
N ARG A 280 -11.74 -14.33 14.26
CA ARG A 280 -10.46 -13.58 14.32
C ARG A 280 -10.22 -12.99 15.69
N LYS A 281 -11.25 -12.41 16.32
CA LYS A 281 -11.18 -11.86 17.68
C LYS A 281 -10.87 -12.96 18.70
N LEU A 282 -11.56 -14.10 18.63
CA LEU A 282 -11.28 -15.23 19.52
C LEU A 282 -9.84 -15.75 19.33
N ALA A 283 -9.40 -15.94 18.09
CA ALA A 283 -8.05 -16.40 17.77
C ALA A 283 -6.96 -15.43 18.26
N ALA A 284 -7.17 -14.11 18.11
CA ALA A 284 -6.25 -13.09 18.61
C ALA A 284 -6.12 -13.16 20.14
N LEU A 285 -7.24 -13.23 20.87
CA LEU A 285 -7.24 -13.37 22.33
C LEU A 285 -6.55 -14.66 22.79
N GLN A 286 -6.76 -15.77 22.08
CA GLN A 286 -6.07 -17.04 22.36
C GLN A 286 -4.56 -16.94 22.13
N SER A 287 -4.14 -16.33 21.02
CA SER A 287 -2.72 -16.10 20.70
C SER A 287 -2.04 -15.23 21.76
N TRP A 288 -2.69 -14.14 22.21
CA TRP A 288 -2.18 -13.33 23.31
C TRP A 288 -2.07 -14.11 24.62
N MET A 289 -3.07 -14.95 24.93
CA MET A 289 -3.05 -15.83 26.11
C MET A 289 -1.87 -16.80 26.12
N GLU A 290 -1.47 -17.32 24.96
CA GLU A 290 -0.27 -18.17 24.82
C GLU A 290 1.05 -17.37 24.97
N GLY A 291 1.03 -16.09 24.65
CA GLY A 291 2.15 -15.17 24.79
C GLY A 291 2.45 -14.77 26.24
N PHE A 292 1.42 -14.45 27.03
CA PHE A 292 1.60 -13.86 28.37
C PHE A 292 2.50 -14.66 29.33
N PRO A 293 2.43 -16.00 29.42
CA PRO A 293 3.32 -16.75 30.31
C PRO A 293 4.81 -16.53 29.99
N ARG A 294 5.16 -16.38 28.70
CA ARG A 294 6.55 -16.11 28.27
C ARG A 294 6.99 -14.71 28.69
N GLU A 295 6.13 -13.70 28.51
CA GLU A 295 6.43 -12.33 28.91
C GLU A 295 6.56 -12.17 30.43
N VAL A 296 5.64 -12.77 31.20
CA VAL A 296 5.71 -12.80 32.67
C VAL A 296 7.00 -13.49 33.15
N GLN A 297 7.39 -14.60 32.52
CA GLN A 297 8.62 -15.31 32.87
C GLN A 297 9.87 -14.47 32.52
N ARG A 298 9.91 -13.83 31.35
CA ARG A 298 11.00 -12.90 30.97
C ARG A 298 11.13 -11.76 31.96
N ALA A 299 10.02 -11.17 32.39
CA ALA A 299 10.03 -10.10 33.39
C ALA A 299 10.57 -10.59 34.75
N LYS A 300 10.18 -11.79 35.19
CA LYS A 300 10.72 -12.42 36.41
C LYS A 300 12.22 -12.67 36.32
N GLU A 301 12.71 -13.18 35.19
CA GLU A 301 14.14 -13.41 34.97
C GLU A 301 14.93 -12.10 34.93
N SER A 302 14.39 -11.06 34.30
CA SER A 302 14.99 -9.72 34.31
C SER A 302 15.06 -9.16 35.74
N ALA A 303 14.02 -9.34 36.55
CA ALA A 303 14.02 -8.92 37.96
C ALA A 303 15.08 -9.64 38.80
N LEU A 304 15.36 -10.92 38.51
CA LEU A 304 16.43 -11.68 39.17
C LEU A 304 17.84 -11.22 38.76
N LYS A 305 18.01 -10.78 37.52
CA LYS A 305 19.29 -10.29 36.97
C LYS A 305 19.56 -8.81 37.29
N ALA A 306 18.53 -8.08 37.70
CA ALA A 306 18.60 -6.65 37.96
C ALA A 306 19.58 -6.32 39.11
N THR A 307 20.51 -5.41 38.80
CA THR A 307 21.59 -4.98 39.69
C THR A 307 21.25 -3.69 40.45
N SER A 308 20.36 -2.87 39.88
CA SER A 308 19.88 -1.62 40.49
C SER A 308 18.43 -1.71 40.94
N GLN A 309 18.00 -0.78 41.79
CA GLN A 309 16.58 -0.67 42.16
C GLN A 309 15.72 -0.28 40.96
N GLU A 310 16.24 0.59 40.07
CA GLU A 310 15.56 1.00 38.83
C GLU A 310 15.27 -0.21 37.93
N GLU A 311 16.27 -1.05 37.67
CA GLU A 311 16.11 -2.26 36.86
C GLU A 311 15.11 -3.25 37.48
N LYS A 312 15.09 -3.37 38.82
CA LYS A 312 14.13 -4.22 39.53
C LYS A 312 12.70 -3.73 39.37
N GLU A 313 12.47 -2.43 39.55
CA GLU A 313 11.14 -1.84 39.41
C GLU A 313 10.67 -1.81 37.95
N ALA A 314 11.56 -1.58 36.98
CA ALA A 314 11.24 -1.68 35.56
C ALA A 314 10.81 -3.12 35.19
N ALA A 315 11.51 -4.13 35.70
CA ALA A 315 11.14 -5.52 35.50
C ALA A 315 9.79 -5.87 36.17
N ARG A 316 9.53 -5.36 37.38
CA ARG A 316 8.23 -5.51 38.06
C ARG A 316 7.10 -4.82 37.30
N LEU A 317 7.34 -3.63 36.75
CA LEU A 317 6.37 -2.92 35.91
C LEU A 317 6.03 -3.75 34.67
N SER A 318 7.03 -4.32 33.98
CA SER A 318 6.81 -5.21 32.84
C SER A 318 6.00 -6.45 33.21
N GLN A 319 6.29 -7.05 34.38
CA GLN A 319 5.51 -8.16 34.91
C GLN A 319 4.05 -7.75 35.18
N TRP A 320 3.84 -6.64 35.89
CA TRP A 320 2.51 -6.12 36.21
C TRP A 320 1.70 -5.82 34.95
N LYS A 321 2.29 -5.15 33.94
CA LYS A 321 1.65 -4.89 32.64
C LYS A 321 1.20 -6.18 31.96
N SER A 322 2.06 -7.20 31.97
CA SER A 322 1.78 -8.50 31.35
C SER A 322 0.66 -9.25 32.09
N GLU A 323 0.68 -9.25 33.43
CA GLU A 323 -0.37 -9.87 34.26
C GLU A 323 -1.71 -9.13 34.12
N HIS A 324 -1.69 -7.80 34.05
CA HIS A 324 -2.89 -6.99 33.83
C HIS A 324 -3.50 -7.22 32.44
N ALA A 325 -2.66 -7.22 31.40
CA ALA A 325 -3.09 -7.56 30.04
C ALA A 325 -3.67 -8.99 29.96
N GLN A 326 -3.07 -9.95 30.66
CA GLN A 326 -3.59 -11.31 30.78
C GLN A 326 -4.98 -11.32 31.43
N GLN A 327 -5.15 -10.65 32.57
CA GLN A 327 -6.45 -10.59 33.26
C GLN A 327 -7.54 -9.97 32.39
N ARG A 328 -7.24 -8.88 31.68
CA ARG A 328 -8.18 -8.26 30.72
C ARG A 328 -8.55 -9.23 29.60
N THR A 329 -7.56 -9.90 29.02
CA THR A 329 -7.77 -10.88 27.94
C THR A 329 -8.66 -12.05 28.41
N VAL A 330 -8.44 -12.56 29.62
CA VAL A 330 -9.29 -13.61 30.22
C VAL A 330 -10.75 -13.15 30.33
N LYS A 331 -11.01 -11.92 30.76
CA LYS A 331 -12.38 -11.37 30.84
C LYS A 331 -13.05 -11.27 29.48
N GLN A 332 -12.29 -11.00 28.42
CA GLN A 332 -12.80 -10.87 27.05
C GLN A 332 -12.96 -12.22 26.34
N LEU A 333 -12.27 -13.26 26.79
CA LEU A 333 -12.24 -14.56 26.12
C LEU A 333 -13.60 -15.27 26.12
N ALA A 334 -14.33 -15.25 27.25
CA ALA A 334 -15.64 -15.90 27.34
C ALA A 334 -16.69 -15.24 26.44
N PRO A 335 -16.88 -13.90 26.46
CA PRO A 335 -17.76 -13.21 25.52
C PRO A 335 -17.36 -13.41 24.05
N ALA A 336 -16.07 -13.38 23.73
CA ALA A 336 -15.59 -13.62 22.37
C ALA A 336 -15.89 -15.05 21.90
N ARG A 337 -15.78 -16.04 22.79
CA ARG A 337 -16.16 -17.41 22.48
C ARG A 337 -17.66 -17.57 22.28
N GLU A 338 -18.48 -17.00 23.15
CA GLU A 338 -19.95 -17.02 22.99
C GLU A 338 -20.37 -16.37 21.67
N MET A 339 -19.75 -15.24 21.31
CA MET A 339 -19.96 -14.57 20.02
C MET A 339 -19.55 -15.48 18.85
N ALA A 340 -18.38 -16.10 18.89
CA ALA A 340 -17.93 -17.04 17.88
C ALA A 340 -18.87 -18.26 17.74
N ASP A 341 -19.31 -18.85 18.86
CA ASP A 341 -20.21 -20.00 18.85
C ASP A 341 -21.61 -19.64 18.32
N THR A 342 -22.06 -18.40 18.56
CA THR A 342 -23.35 -17.87 18.12
C THR A 342 -23.37 -17.55 16.63
N PHE A 343 -22.36 -16.81 16.14
CA PHE A 343 -22.33 -16.29 14.77
C PHE A 343 -21.58 -17.20 13.79
N CYS A 344 -20.68 -18.04 14.29
CA CYS A 344 -19.89 -18.96 13.48
C CYS A 344 -19.99 -20.40 14.01
N PRO A 345 -21.21 -20.98 14.11
CA PRO A 345 -21.40 -22.31 14.66
C PRO A 345 -20.59 -23.35 13.88
N GLY A 346 -19.78 -24.13 14.60
CA GLY A 346 -18.88 -25.11 13.97
C GLY A 346 -17.70 -24.49 13.21
N GLY A 347 -17.38 -23.21 13.46
CA GLY A 347 -16.32 -22.48 12.77
C GLY A 347 -16.69 -21.97 11.38
N VAL A 348 -17.97 -22.03 11.00
CA VAL A 348 -18.47 -21.56 9.71
C VAL A 348 -19.30 -20.29 9.93
N CYS A 349 -18.75 -19.14 9.54
CA CYS A 349 -19.42 -17.84 9.70
C CYS A 349 -20.38 -17.51 8.56
N GLN A 350 -20.18 -18.11 7.38
CA GLN A 350 -21.03 -17.91 6.21
C GLN A 350 -21.32 -19.25 5.56
N ARG A 351 -22.60 -19.54 5.36
CA ARG A 351 -23.01 -20.72 4.60
C ARG A 351 -23.01 -20.40 3.11
N ALA A 352 -22.70 -21.40 2.29
CA ALA A 352 -22.58 -21.22 0.84
C ALA A 352 -23.89 -20.73 0.21
N GLU A 353 -25.04 -21.18 0.73
CA GLU A 353 -26.37 -20.75 0.31
C GLU A 353 -26.68 -19.27 0.58
N ASP A 354 -26.01 -18.65 1.56
CA ASP A 354 -26.25 -17.27 1.96
C ASP A 354 -25.32 -16.27 1.24
N LEU A 355 -24.28 -16.75 0.55
CA LEU A 355 -23.28 -15.90 -0.11
C LEU A 355 -23.88 -14.81 -1.02
N PRO A 356 -24.93 -15.08 -1.83
CA PRO A 356 -25.54 -14.03 -2.65
C PRO A 356 -26.17 -12.89 -1.82
N LEU A 357 -26.68 -13.19 -0.62
CA LEU A 357 -27.24 -12.18 0.27
C LEU A 357 -26.14 -11.31 0.87
N TRP A 358 -25.07 -11.94 1.38
CA TRP A 358 -23.89 -11.24 1.93
C TRP A 358 -23.24 -10.33 0.88
N GLU A 359 -23.09 -10.82 -0.35
CA GLU A 359 -22.60 -10.01 -1.47
C GLU A 359 -23.53 -8.81 -1.73
N PHE A 360 -24.84 -9.06 -1.85
CA PHE A 360 -25.83 -8.02 -2.13
C PHE A 360 -25.81 -6.90 -1.09
N GLU A 361 -25.76 -7.22 0.20
CA GLU A 361 -25.73 -6.22 1.26
C GLU A 361 -24.47 -5.35 1.23
N MET A 362 -23.29 -5.97 1.05
CA MET A 362 -22.04 -5.22 0.95
C MET A 362 -22.00 -4.36 -0.31
N VAL A 363 -22.49 -4.86 -1.45
CA VAL A 363 -22.60 -4.09 -2.69
C VAL A 363 -23.60 -2.95 -2.55
N GLN A 364 -24.72 -3.14 -1.83
CA GLN A 364 -25.69 -2.07 -1.56
C GLN A 364 -25.05 -0.95 -0.74
N SER A 365 -24.39 -1.28 0.38
CA SER A 365 -23.72 -0.29 1.23
C SER A 365 -22.69 0.51 0.45
N GLU A 366 -21.90 -0.16 -0.37
CA GLU A 366 -20.88 0.49 -1.20
C GLU A 366 -21.51 1.36 -2.29
N TYR A 367 -22.59 0.90 -2.94
CA TYR A 367 -23.33 1.70 -3.92
C TYR A 367 -23.88 2.98 -3.30
N GLU A 368 -24.50 2.90 -2.12
CA GLU A 368 -25.02 4.08 -1.39
C GLU A 368 -23.90 5.06 -1.03
N SER A 369 -22.73 4.55 -0.63
CA SER A 369 -21.52 5.35 -0.38
C SER A 369 -21.04 6.07 -1.63
N LYS A 370 -20.88 5.35 -2.76
CA LYS A 370 -20.45 5.93 -4.04
C LYS A 370 -21.44 6.98 -4.58
N GLN A 371 -22.74 6.76 -4.40
CA GLN A 371 -23.76 7.76 -4.73
C GLN A 371 -23.66 9.01 -3.87
N THR A 372 -23.42 8.84 -2.57
CA THR A 372 -23.27 9.98 -1.64
C THR A 372 -22.04 10.79 -2.01
N ARG A 373 -20.91 10.13 -2.25
CA ARG A 373 -19.68 10.78 -2.73
C ARG A 373 -19.91 11.59 -4.01
N LEU A 374 -20.60 11.00 -4.99
CA LEU A 374 -20.91 11.71 -6.24
C LEU A 374 -21.77 12.96 -5.99
N ARG A 375 -22.83 12.86 -5.17
CA ARG A 375 -23.68 14.00 -4.82
C ARG A 375 -22.89 15.12 -4.11
N GLU A 376 -22.02 14.79 -3.17
CA GLU A 376 -21.18 15.76 -2.47
C GLU A 376 -20.29 16.55 -3.44
N LEU A 377 -19.73 15.87 -4.45
CA LEU A 377 -18.91 16.51 -5.47
C LEU A 377 -19.75 17.38 -6.43
N GLU A 378 -20.98 16.95 -6.76
CA GLU A 378 -21.93 17.74 -7.56
C GLU A 378 -22.40 19.01 -6.82
N GLU A 379 -22.67 18.91 -5.52
CA GLU A 379 -23.12 20.03 -4.68
C GLU A 379 -21.97 20.99 -4.31
N GLY A 380 -20.73 20.49 -4.22
CA GLY A 380 -19.54 21.28 -3.93
C GLY A 380 -19.20 22.33 -5.00
N GLY A 381 -19.76 22.24 -6.21
CA GLY A 381 -19.78 23.31 -7.22
C GLY A 381 -18.43 23.71 -7.85
N GLU A 382 -17.31 23.17 -7.38
CA GLU A 382 -15.95 23.52 -7.84
C GLU A 382 -15.37 22.51 -8.83
N LEU A 383 -15.96 21.31 -8.95
CA LEU A 383 -15.44 20.24 -9.80
C LEU A 383 -16.26 20.11 -11.09
N SER A 384 -15.54 19.93 -12.18
CA SER A 384 -16.03 19.76 -13.54
C SER A 384 -15.81 18.32 -14.02
N GLU A 385 -16.41 17.94 -15.16
CA GLU A 385 -16.10 16.68 -15.85
C GLU A 385 -14.62 16.53 -16.23
N LYS A 386 -13.83 17.61 -16.16
CA LYS A 386 -12.38 17.58 -16.39
C LYS A 386 -11.59 17.21 -15.15
N ASP A 387 -12.20 17.20 -13.98
CA ASP A 387 -11.56 16.77 -12.74
C ASP A 387 -11.59 15.24 -12.63
N HIS A 388 -10.42 14.65 -12.43
CA HIS A 388 -10.26 13.20 -12.36
C HIS A 388 -11.16 12.58 -11.27
N GLU A 389 -11.17 13.19 -10.09
CA GLU A 389 -11.94 12.70 -8.95
C GLU A 389 -13.45 12.63 -9.27
N PHE A 390 -13.97 13.65 -9.96
CA PHE A 390 -15.37 13.66 -10.36
C PHE A 390 -15.69 12.56 -11.38
N ARG A 391 -14.84 12.39 -12.40
CA ARG A 391 -15.01 11.30 -13.39
C ARG A 391 -14.94 9.92 -12.73
N GLN A 392 -14.00 9.71 -11.82
CA GLN A 392 -13.87 8.45 -11.09
C GLN A 392 -15.13 8.19 -10.25
N ALA A 393 -15.62 9.19 -9.50
CA ALA A 393 -16.85 9.05 -8.73
C ALA A 393 -18.08 8.73 -9.61
N GLN A 394 -18.20 9.36 -10.78
CA GLN A 394 -19.25 9.03 -11.75
C GLN A 394 -19.13 7.59 -12.26
N ARG A 395 -17.93 7.16 -12.64
CA ARG A 395 -17.64 5.81 -13.11
C ARG A 395 -17.98 4.78 -12.03
N ASP A 396 -17.46 4.97 -10.81
CA ASP A 396 -17.72 4.12 -9.65
C ASP A 396 -19.24 3.98 -9.40
N ALA A 397 -19.98 5.10 -9.39
CA ALA A 397 -21.42 5.06 -9.17
C ALA A 397 -22.16 4.24 -10.25
N ILE A 398 -21.73 4.30 -11.51
CA ILE A 398 -22.29 3.51 -12.62
C ILE A 398 -21.96 2.02 -12.44
N ILE A 399 -20.70 1.70 -12.14
CA ILE A 399 -20.23 0.31 -11.93
C ILE A 399 -20.96 -0.32 -10.75
N TYR A 400 -20.99 0.36 -9.60
CA TYR A 400 -21.65 -0.15 -8.40
C TYR A 400 -23.17 -0.23 -8.53
N LYS A 401 -23.81 0.64 -9.33
CA LYS A 401 -25.22 0.48 -9.67
C LYS A 401 -25.48 -0.82 -10.43
N ARG A 402 -24.65 -1.13 -11.44
CA ARG A 402 -24.79 -2.38 -12.20
C ARG A 402 -24.45 -3.62 -11.35
N ALA A 403 -23.43 -3.53 -10.50
CA ALA A 403 -23.10 -4.56 -9.53
C ALA A 403 -24.28 -4.82 -8.58
N TYR A 404 -24.89 -3.76 -8.04
CA TYR A 404 -26.08 -3.82 -7.19
C TYR A 404 -27.24 -4.53 -7.90
N ASP A 405 -27.56 -4.12 -9.13
CA ASP A 405 -28.66 -4.72 -9.91
C ASP A 405 -28.44 -6.24 -10.12
N LEU A 406 -27.20 -6.67 -10.40
CA LEU A 406 -26.84 -8.08 -10.57
C LEU A 406 -26.86 -8.88 -9.26
N SER A 407 -26.29 -8.33 -8.18
CA SER A 407 -26.29 -8.97 -6.86
C SER A 407 -27.72 -9.09 -6.32
N LYS A 408 -28.56 -8.06 -6.55
CA LYS A 408 -29.99 -8.10 -6.22
C LYS A 408 -30.70 -9.22 -6.96
N ALA A 409 -30.51 -9.31 -8.28
CA ALA A 409 -31.10 -10.37 -9.08
C ALA A 409 -30.60 -11.78 -8.70
N ALA A 410 -29.39 -11.90 -8.17
CA ALA A 410 -28.87 -13.16 -7.62
C ALA A 410 -29.54 -13.50 -6.28
N CYS A 411 -29.72 -12.51 -5.41
CA CYS A 411 -30.43 -12.65 -4.13
C CYS A 411 -31.92 -13.00 -4.32
N GLU A 412 -32.62 -12.36 -5.25
CA GLU A 412 -34.04 -12.63 -5.55
C GLU A 412 -34.31 -14.05 -6.10
N LYS A 413 -33.27 -14.74 -6.59
CA LYS A 413 -33.38 -16.17 -6.99
C LYS A 413 -33.36 -17.11 -5.79
N LEU A 414 -32.93 -16.65 -4.63
CA LEU A 414 -33.09 -17.39 -3.38
C LEU A 414 -34.58 -17.38 -3.01
N SER A 415 -35.10 -18.51 -2.53
CA SER A 415 -36.52 -18.63 -2.15
C SER A 415 -36.92 -17.52 -1.17
N SER A 416 -38.14 -16.97 -1.30
CA SER A 416 -38.67 -15.92 -0.41
C SER A 416 -38.63 -16.30 1.07
N ASP A 417 -38.64 -17.60 1.37
CA ASP A 417 -38.59 -18.14 2.73
C ASP A 417 -37.22 -17.92 3.42
N ILE A 418 -36.18 -17.52 2.68
CA ILE A 418 -34.81 -17.30 3.17
C ILE A 418 -34.55 -15.80 3.44
N LEU A 419 -35.26 -14.88 2.78
CA LEU A 419 -34.90 -13.45 2.79
C LEU A 419 -35.17 -12.74 4.14
N GLU A 420 -36.33 -12.95 4.77
CA GLU A 420 -36.72 -12.17 5.97
C GLU A 420 -35.92 -12.49 7.25
N PRO A 421 -35.61 -13.76 7.59
CA PRO A 421 -34.86 -14.07 8.81
C PRO A 421 -33.38 -13.67 8.72
N HIS A 422 -32.81 -13.68 7.51
CA HIS A 422 -31.38 -13.51 7.32
C HIS A 422 -30.93 -12.04 7.32
N LEU A 423 -31.73 -11.11 6.79
CA LEU A 423 -31.45 -9.66 6.81
C LEU A 423 -31.27 -9.09 8.25
N ALA A 424 -31.84 -9.72 9.26
CA ALA A 424 -31.67 -9.33 10.67
C ALA A 424 -30.37 -9.88 11.31
N LEU A 425 -29.70 -10.84 10.64
CA LEU A 425 -28.54 -11.59 11.13
C LEU A 425 -27.22 -11.18 10.46
N VAL A 426 -27.25 -10.40 9.37
CA VAL A 426 -26.07 -10.03 8.57
C VAL A 426 -25.22 -8.93 9.24
N TRP A 427 -25.01 -9.07 10.56
CA TRP A 427 -24.24 -8.16 11.42
C TRP A 427 -25.01 -6.90 11.84
N PRO A 428 -24.96 -6.49 13.13
CA PRO A 428 -25.50 -5.22 13.55
C PRO A 428 -24.79 -4.09 12.79
N ARG A 429 -25.54 -3.42 11.89
CA ARG A 429 -25.08 -2.26 11.11
C ARG A 429 -24.60 -1.10 12.00
N GLU A 430 -25.03 -1.08 13.24
CA GLU A 430 -24.61 -0.07 14.21
C GLU A 430 -23.53 -0.65 15.11
N PRO A 431 -22.38 0.04 15.28
CA PRO A 431 -21.43 -0.34 16.32
C PRO A 431 -22.21 -0.39 17.63
N ASP A 432 -22.11 -1.50 18.36
CA ASP A 432 -22.77 -1.65 19.66
C ASP A 432 -22.53 -0.36 20.45
N PRO A 433 -23.57 0.45 20.74
CA PRO A 433 -23.39 1.74 21.38
C PRO A 433 -22.72 1.59 22.76
N ASN A 434 -22.78 0.39 23.35
CA ASN A 434 -22.07 0.06 24.58
C ASN A 434 -20.59 -0.23 24.35
N ARG A 435 -20.14 -0.59 23.15
CA ARG A 435 -18.73 -0.88 22.86
C ARG A 435 -17.83 0.30 23.20
N ILE A 436 -18.19 1.51 22.79
CA ILE A 436 -17.39 2.71 23.08
C ILE A 436 -17.39 2.98 24.60
N HIS A 437 -18.53 2.78 25.25
CA HIS A 437 -18.63 2.91 26.71
C HIS A 437 -17.76 1.87 27.44
N ASP A 438 -17.76 0.62 27.00
CA ASP A 438 -16.95 -0.45 27.56
C ASP A 438 -15.45 -0.21 27.33
N GLU A 439 -15.06 0.28 26.14
CA GLU A 439 -13.68 0.71 25.86
C GLU A 439 -13.25 1.83 26.81
N ILE A 440 -14.09 2.87 27.00
CA ILE A 440 -13.85 3.96 27.94
C ILE A 440 -13.72 3.44 29.38
N ASN A 441 -14.63 2.57 29.82
CA ASN A 441 -14.62 2.00 31.17
C ASN A 441 -13.37 1.15 31.41
N ASN A 442 -12.95 0.35 30.43
CA ASN A 442 -11.73 -0.46 30.50
C ASN A 442 -10.47 0.39 30.57
N MET A 443 -10.40 1.49 29.80
CA MET A 443 -9.27 2.44 29.86
C MET A 443 -9.23 3.18 31.20
N GLN A 444 -10.38 3.60 31.73
CA GLN A 444 -10.46 4.26 33.03
C GLN A 444 -10.01 3.32 34.16
N GLN A 445 -10.45 2.06 34.14
CA GLN A 445 -10.01 1.06 35.11
C GLN A 445 -8.49 0.85 35.04
N TYR A 446 -7.90 0.81 33.82
CA TYR A 446 -6.44 0.73 33.68
C TYR A 446 -5.72 1.92 34.31
N VAL A 447 -6.22 3.14 34.11
CA VAL A 447 -5.66 4.36 34.73
C VAL A 447 -5.69 4.26 36.25
N ASP A 448 -6.80 3.80 36.82
CA ASP A 448 -6.93 3.66 38.27
C ASP A 448 -5.98 2.58 38.82
N ASP A 449 -5.89 1.43 38.15
CA ASP A 449 -4.96 0.35 38.51
C ASP A 449 -3.48 0.80 38.38
N ALA A 450 -3.15 1.58 37.35
CA ALA A 450 -1.80 2.11 37.12
C ALA A 450 -1.41 3.14 38.18
N ARG A 451 -2.36 3.98 38.63
CA ARG A 451 -2.16 4.94 39.73
C ARG A 451 -1.93 4.22 41.06
N GLU A 452 -2.71 3.18 41.33
CA GLU A 452 -2.50 2.33 42.50
C GLU A 452 -1.10 1.68 42.46
N TYR A 453 -0.71 1.12 41.30
CA TYR A 453 0.60 0.53 41.11
C TYR A 453 1.73 1.57 41.28
N LEU A 454 1.60 2.78 40.72
CA LEU A 454 2.57 3.88 40.86
C LEU A 454 2.82 4.26 42.33
N ALA A 455 1.80 4.16 43.19
CA ALA A 455 1.93 4.41 44.61
C ALA A 455 2.84 3.38 45.32
N THR A 456 3.01 2.19 44.75
CA THR A 456 3.90 1.13 45.28
C THR A 456 5.36 1.28 44.84
N VAL A 457 5.64 2.04 43.77
CA VAL A 457 6.99 2.19 43.21
C VAL A 457 7.82 3.17 44.05
N PRO A 458 8.98 2.77 44.59
CA PRO A 458 9.79 3.63 45.44
C PRO A 458 10.35 4.83 44.68
N GLY A 459 10.55 5.96 45.37
CA GLY A 459 11.16 7.17 44.80
C GLY A 459 12.60 6.99 44.30
N SER A 460 13.26 5.88 44.66
CA SER A 460 14.58 5.49 44.16
C SER A 460 14.57 4.89 42.75
N ALA A 461 13.39 4.73 42.13
CA ALA A 461 13.22 4.31 40.73
C ALA A 461 12.52 5.40 39.88
N PRO A 462 13.12 6.59 39.72
CA PRO A 462 12.47 7.74 39.09
C PRO A 462 12.09 7.51 37.62
N ASN A 463 12.85 6.73 36.85
CA ASN A 463 12.54 6.53 35.42
C ASN A 463 11.31 5.62 35.25
N THR A 464 11.20 4.58 36.08
CA THR A 464 10.04 3.68 36.13
C THR A 464 8.79 4.46 36.51
N ARG A 465 8.86 5.32 37.53
CA ARG A 465 7.74 6.21 37.92
C ARG A 465 7.31 7.10 36.76
N LYS A 466 8.27 7.79 36.12
CA LYS A 466 8.01 8.65 34.95
C LYS A 466 7.36 7.88 33.80
N THR A 467 7.80 6.63 33.56
CA THR A 467 7.22 5.78 32.52
C THR A 467 5.74 5.50 32.80
N ILE A 468 5.39 5.17 34.05
CA ILE A 468 3.98 4.92 34.44
C ILE A 468 3.15 6.21 34.34
N GLU A 469 3.70 7.34 34.76
CA GLU A 469 3.04 8.65 34.66
C GLU A 469 2.71 9.01 33.21
N LEU A 470 3.67 8.81 32.28
CA LEU A 470 3.46 9.01 30.85
C LEU A 470 2.42 8.05 30.26
N ASP A 471 2.43 6.77 30.69
CA ASP A 471 1.41 5.80 30.27
C ASP A 471 0.01 6.22 30.74
N ILE A 472 -0.11 6.72 31.98
CA ILE A 472 -1.39 7.21 32.53
C ILE A 472 -1.89 8.40 31.71
N GLU A 473 -1.04 9.41 31.50
CA GLU A 473 -1.38 10.61 30.73
C GLU A 473 -1.86 10.23 29.32
N HIS A 474 -1.12 9.36 28.63
CA HIS A 474 -1.50 8.88 27.30
C HIS A 474 -2.88 8.20 27.28
N VAL A 475 -3.19 7.33 28.25
CA VAL A 475 -4.48 6.65 28.30
C VAL A 475 -5.62 7.60 28.70
N GLU A 476 -5.36 8.58 29.56
CA GLU A 476 -6.36 9.62 29.88
C GLU A 476 -6.71 10.47 28.65
N ASP A 477 -5.73 10.86 27.85
CA ASP A 477 -5.95 11.56 26.59
C ASP A 477 -6.79 10.73 25.61
N MET A 478 -6.53 9.41 25.53
CA MET A 478 -7.35 8.49 24.74
C MET A 478 -8.80 8.43 25.24
N VAL A 479 -9.01 8.40 26.56
CA VAL A 479 -10.36 8.43 27.17
C VAL A 479 -11.09 9.72 26.83
N VAL A 480 -10.41 10.87 26.92
CA VAL A 480 -10.99 12.17 26.55
C VAL A 480 -11.38 12.20 25.07
N SER A 481 -10.47 11.77 24.19
CA SER A 481 -10.72 11.70 22.74
C SER A 481 -11.91 10.80 22.39
N ARG A 482 -12.02 9.63 23.04
CA ARG A 482 -13.17 8.72 22.85
C ARG A 482 -14.49 9.29 23.37
N ARG A 483 -14.48 10.00 24.49
CA ARG A 483 -15.69 10.69 25.01
C ARG A 483 -16.15 11.81 24.08
N LEU A 484 -15.21 12.57 23.49
CA LEU A 484 -15.53 13.59 22.50
C LEU A 484 -16.13 12.99 21.23
N SER A 485 -15.58 11.86 20.77
CA SER A 485 -16.14 11.13 19.62
C SER A 485 -17.58 10.69 19.87
N LEU A 486 -17.87 10.21 21.08
CA LEU A 486 -19.22 9.79 21.48
C LEU A 486 -20.20 10.97 21.52
N SER A 487 -19.79 12.15 21.98
CA SER A 487 -20.67 13.33 22.07
C SER A 487 -21.01 13.95 20.72
N HIS A 488 -20.23 13.66 19.67
CA HIS A 488 -20.51 14.10 18.30
C HIS A 488 -21.44 13.13 17.55
N GLN A 489 -21.65 11.92 18.08
CA GLN A 489 -22.56 10.93 17.51
C GLN A 489 -23.99 11.04 18.08
N THR A 490 -24.16 11.69 19.24
CA THR A 490 -25.46 12.00 19.87
C THR A 490 -25.94 13.40 19.51
#